data_AF-A0A8J4RJN8-F1
#
_entry.id   AF-A0A8J4RJN8-F1
#
_cell.length_a   1.000
_cell.length_b   1.000
_cell.length_c   1.000
_cell.angle_alpha   90.00
_cell.angle_beta   90.00
_cell.angle_gamma   90.00
#
_symmetry.space_group_name_H-M   'P 1'
#
loop_
_entity.id
_entity.type
_entity.pdbx_description
1 polymer ?
#
loop_
_entity_poly.entity_id
_entity_poly.type
_entity_poly.pdbx_seq_one_letter_code
_entity_poly.pdbx_strand_id
1 'polypeptide(L)'
;MQENSTTSPSPVFWNKRVCIDLSCWMVQLQNVSKSHSCMKEKVYLRGLFHRLRAFIAVNCTIVFVTDGSIPAIKLSTYRRRLNSGSEVKFLACKCNHCYSR
;
A
#
# COMPACT_ATOMS: atom_id res chain seq x y z
N MET A 1 25.94 -34.64 2.46
CA MET A 1 24.91 -33.84 3.16
C MET A 1 24.16 -33.05 2.09
N GLN A 2 23.00 -33.56 1.68
CA GLN A 2 22.19 -32.97 0.63
C GLN A 2 20.97 -32.33 1.30
N GLU A 3 20.89 -31.00 1.25
CA GLU A 3 19.71 -30.27 1.73
C GLU A 3 18.53 -30.59 0.81
N ASN A 4 17.54 -31.30 1.36
CA ASN A 4 16.31 -31.62 0.67
C ASN A 4 15.40 -30.37 0.66
N SER A 5 15.33 -29.69 -0.48
CA SER A 5 14.32 -28.68 -0.76
C SER A 5 12.96 -29.36 -1.03
N THR A 6 12.18 -29.58 0.02
CA THR A 6 10.78 -30.04 -0.11
C THR A 6 9.89 -28.89 -0.58
N THR A 7 9.66 -28.82 -1.88
CA THR A 7 8.66 -27.96 -2.51
C THR A 7 7.27 -28.60 -2.40
N SER A 8 6.65 -28.55 -1.21
CA SER A 8 5.21 -28.80 -1.05
C SER A 8 4.45 -27.49 -1.25
N PRO A 9 3.31 -27.43 -1.99
CA PRO A 9 2.54 -26.21 -2.16
C PRO A 9 2.02 -25.78 -0.79
N SER A 10 2.64 -24.74 -0.23
CA SER A 10 2.51 -24.45 1.19
C SER A 10 1.08 -23.95 1.52
N PRO A 11 0.34 -24.56 2.46
CA PRO A 11 -0.98 -24.10 2.93
C PRO A 11 -0.87 -22.88 3.87
N VAL A 12 0.22 -22.11 3.78
CA VAL A 12 0.58 -21.07 4.75
C VAL A 12 -0.32 -19.84 4.63
N PHE A 13 -1.01 -19.65 3.50
CA PHE A 13 -1.87 -18.49 3.26
C PHE A 13 -3.36 -18.82 3.12
N TRP A 14 -3.73 -20.09 3.08
CA TRP A 14 -5.12 -20.50 2.87
C TRP A 14 -6.02 -20.08 4.05
N ASN A 15 -7.18 -19.48 3.75
CA ASN A 15 -8.16 -18.99 4.75
C ASN A 15 -7.57 -18.02 5.79
N LYS A 16 -6.46 -17.34 5.47
CA LYS A 16 -5.88 -16.35 6.37
C LYS A 16 -6.35 -14.94 6.04
N ARG A 17 -6.40 -14.10 7.08
CA ARG A 17 -6.61 -12.67 6.92
C ARG A 17 -5.27 -12.00 6.64
N VAL A 18 -5.18 -11.27 5.54
CA VAL A 18 -3.96 -10.58 5.12
C VAL A 18 -4.23 -9.08 5.11
N CYS A 19 -3.44 -8.33 5.88
CA CYS A 19 -3.46 -6.88 5.86
C CYS A 19 -2.57 -6.36 4.72
N ILE A 20 -3.14 -5.52 3.86
CA ILE A 20 -2.42 -4.89 2.75
C ILE A 20 -2.33 -3.40 3.03
N ASP A 21 -1.12 -2.87 3.11
CA ASP A 21 -0.86 -1.43 3.12
C ASP A 21 -1.14 -0.86 1.71
N LEU A 22 -2.36 -0.33 1.55
CA LEU A 22 -2.86 0.20 0.30
C LEU A 22 -2.15 1.51 -0.07
N SER A 23 -1.82 2.35 0.91
CA SER A 23 -1.09 3.61 0.69
C SER A 23 0.25 3.36 0.02
N CYS A 24 1.01 2.40 0.56
CA CYS A 24 2.30 1.99 0.02
C CYS A 24 2.15 1.40 -1.40
N TRP A 25 1.19 0.50 -1.60
CA TRP A 25 0.96 -0.11 -2.92
C TRP A 25 0.57 0.90 -3.99
N MET A 26 -0.28 1.87 -3.66
CA MET A 26 -0.67 2.92 -4.59
C MET A 26 0.52 3.76 -5.04
N VAL A 27 1.42 4.13 -4.13
CA VAL A 27 2.67 4.84 -4.46
C VAL A 27 3.57 3.98 -5.37
N GLN A 28 3.75 2.70 -5.06
CA GLN A 28 4.53 1.78 -5.89
C GLN A 28 3.96 1.63 -7.29
N LEU A 29 2.64 1.39 -7.39
CA LEU A 29 1.94 1.21 -8.65
C LEU A 29 1.98 2.48 -9.51
N GLN A 30 1.79 3.65 -8.89
CA GLN A 30 1.95 4.93 -9.57
C GLN A 30 3.38 5.15 -10.05
N ASN A 31 4.39 4.85 -9.24
CA ASN A 31 5.81 5.02 -9.60
C ASN A 31 6.21 4.14 -10.79
N VAL A 32 5.78 2.88 -10.83
CA VAL A 32 6.03 1.96 -11.95
C VAL A 32 5.26 2.40 -13.20
N SER A 33 4.14 3.11 -13.02
CA SER A 33 3.28 3.63 -14.09
C SER A 33 3.77 4.95 -14.70
N LYS A 34 4.93 5.49 -14.29
CA LYS A 34 5.41 6.83 -14.74
C LYS A 34 5.96 6.87 -16.17
N SER A 35 6.32 5.72 -16.76
CA SER A 35 6.83 5.67 -18.13
C SER A 35 5.70 5.77 -19.16
N HIS A 36 5.74 6.86 -19.95
CA HIS A 36 5.05 7.17 -21.22
C HIS A 36 3.57 6.72 -21.39
N SER A 37 2.65 7.69 -21.43
CA SER A 37 1.22 7.56 -21.81
C SER A 37 0.26 6.89 -20.82
N CYS A 38 0.77 6.32 -19.73
CA CYS A 38 0.01 5.56 -18.74
C CYS A 38 -0.92 6.39 -17.83
N MET A 39 -0.69 7.70 -17.66
CA MET A 39 -1.53 8.55 -16.78
C MET A 39 -2.98 8.71 -17.25
N LYS A 40 -3.28 8.43 -18.53
CA LYS A 40 -4.65 8.49 -19.08
C LYS A 40 -5.47 7.25 -18.76
N GLU A 41 -4.81 6.13 -18.47
CA GLU A 41 -5.45 4.85 -18.20
C GLU A 41 -5.26 4.53 -16.71
N LYS A 42 -6.27 4.00 -16.03
CA LYS A 42 -6.19 3.70 -14.58
C LYS A 42 -5.29 2.47 -14.32
N VAL A 43 -4.05 2.47 -14.83
CA VAL A 43 -3.12 1.34 -14.82
C VAL A 43 -2.76 0.89 -13.41
N TYR A 44 -2.75 1.81 -12.44
CA TYR A 44 -2.60 1.46 -11.03
C TYR A 44 -3.74 0.53 -10.55
N LEU A 45 -4.98 0.70 -11.01
CA LEU A 45 -6.08 -0.21 -10.68
C LEU A 45 -5.88 -1.59 -11.32
N ARG A 46 -5.39 -1.63 -12.56
CA ARG A 46 -5.08 -2.89 -13.24
C ARG A 46 -3.96 -3.65 -12.51
N GLY A 47 -2.91 -2.96 -12.11
CA GLY A 47 -1.82 -3.53 -11.33
C GLY A 47 -2.27 -4.01 -9.95
N LEU A 48 -3.14 -3.24 -9.28
CA LEU A 48 -3.76 -3.64 -8.02
C LEU A 48 -4.60 -4.92 -8.19
N PHE A 49 -5.48 -4.96 -9.20
CA PHE A 49 -6.32 -6.12 -9.49
C PHE A 49 -5.50 -7.40 -9.72
N HIS A 50 -4.41 -7.30 -10.49
CA HIS A 50 -3.54 -8.45 -10.73
C HIS A 50 -2.89 -8.97 -9.44
N ARG A 51 -2.45 -8.09 -8.54
CA ARG A 51 -1.92 -8.49 -7.23
C ARG A 51 -3.00 -9.16 -6.37
N LEU A 52 -4.20 -8.60 -6.33
CA LEU A 52 -5.33 -9.14 -5.54
C LEU A 52 -5.79 -10.51 -6.03
N ARG A 53 -5.77 -10.74 -7.35
CA ARG A 53 -6.18 -12.02 -7.94
C ARG A 53 -5.38 -13.20 -7.38
N ALA A 54 -4.09 -13.02 -7.10
CA ALA A 54 -3.25 -14.05 -6.49
C ALA A 54 -3.69 -14.38 -5.05
N PHE A 55 -4.11 -13.38 -4.26
CA PHE A 55 -4.60 -13.58 -2.90
C PHE A 55 -5.99 -14.22 -2.86
N ILE A 56 -6.89 -13.81 -3.75
CA ILE A 56 -8.25 -14.40 -3.85
C ILE A 56 -8.15 -15.87 -4.29
N ALA A 57 -7.26 -16.20 -5.22
CA ALA A 57 -7.03 -17.58 -5.66
C ALA A 57 -6.58 -18.52 -4.53
N VAL A 58 -6.03 -17.98 -3.44
CA VAL A 58 -5.59 -18.73 -2.26
C VAL A 58 -6.62 -18.64 -1.11
N ASN A 59 -7.84 -18.13 -1.38
CA ASN A 59 -8.89 -17.91 -0.37
C ASN A 59 -8.44 -17.04 0.82
N CYS A 60 -7.55 -16.07 0.58
CA CYS A 60 -7.18 -15.09 1.59
C CYS A 60 -8.30 -14.06 1.76
N THR A 61 -8.66 -13.74 3.00
CA THR A 61 -9.50 -12.57 3.30
C THR A 61 -8.60 -11.33 3.35
N ILE A 62 -8.86 -10.36 2.49
CA ILE A 62 -8.00 -9.18 2.35
C ILE A 62 -8.56 -8.02 3.17
N VAL A 63 -7.71 -7.40 3.98
CA VAL A 63 -8.02 -6.18 4.73
C VAL A 63 -7.13 -5.06 4.22
N PHE A 64 -7.72 -4.04 3.60
CA PHE A 64 -6.96 -2.87 3.16
C PHE A 64 -6.75 -1.90 4.31
N VAL A 65 -5.49 -1.49 4.47
CA VAL A 65 -5.07 -0.48 5.44
C VAL A 65 -4.55 0.72 4.66
N THR A 66 -5.14 1.88 4.89
CA THR A 66 -4.67 3.16 4.34
C THR A 66 -4.12 4.01 5.46
N ASP A 67 -3.04 4.74 5.16
CA ASP A 67 -2.53 5.78 6.05
C ASP A 67 -3.62 6.82 6.37
N GLY A 68 -3.71 7.15 7.66
CA GLY A 68 -4.50 8.27 8.15
C GLY A 68 -3.72 9.59 8.11
N SER A 69 -4.03 10.49 9.05
CA SER A 69 -3.28 11.74 9.19
C SER A 69 -1.81 11.49 9.54
N ILE A 70 -0.92 12.33 8.99
CA ILE A 70 0.51 12.29 9.32
C ILE A 70 0.68 12.60 10.82
N PRO A 71 1.34 11.72 11.60
CA PRO A 71 1.61 11.98 13.02
C PRO A 71 2.45 13.25 13.21
N ALA A 72 2.15 14.06 14.22
CA ALA A 72 2.81 15.35 14.48
C ALA A 72 4.35 15.23 14.57
N ILE A 73 4.86 14.17 15.20
CA ILE A 73 6.30 13.88 15.32
C ILE A 73 6.99 13.68 13.97
N LYS A 74 6.28 13.19 12.95
CA LYS A 74 6.83 12.97 11.60
C LYS A 74 6.71 14.22 10.73
N LEU A 75 5.96 15.23 11.13
CA LEU A 75 5.59 16.37 10.30
C LEU A 75 6.79 17.20 9.85
N SER A 76 7.73 17.50 10.76
CA SER A 76 8.96 18.25 10.45
C SER A 76 9.84 17.50 9.44
N THR A 77 9.94 16.18 9.60
CA THR A 77 10.68 15.30 8.70
C THR A 77 9.99 15.19 7.34
N TYR A 78 8.66 15.06 7.30
CA TYR A 78 7.87 15.00 6.08
C TYR A 78 8.02 16.30 5.28
N ARG A 79 7.91 17.45 5.96
CA ARG A 79 8.11 18.79 5.37
C ARG A 79 9.51 18.95 4.79
N ARG A 80 10.54 18.52 5.52
CA ARG A 80 11.94 18.57 5.03
C ARG A 80 12.15 17.73 3.77
N ARG A 81 11.55 16.53 3.71
CA ARG A 81 11.65 15.62 2.55
C ARG A 81 10.83 16.07 1.35
N LEU A 82 9.74 16.81 1.55
CA LEU A 82 8.84 17.26 0.48
C LEU A 82 9.08 18.69 -0.01
N ASN A 83 9.83 19.51 0.76
CA ASN A 83 10.30 20.84 0.35
C ASN A 83 11.20 20.83 -0.90
N SER A 84 11.51 19.66 -1.47
CA SER A 84 12.08 19.51 -2.81
C SER A 84 11.04 19.52 -3.95
N GLY A 85 9.88 20.18 -3.77
CA GLY A 85 9.01 20.63 -4.87
C GLY A 85 7.59 20.06 -4.97
N SER A 86 7.01 19.47 -3.92
CA SER A 86 5.60 18.99 -3.99
C SER A 86 4.78 19.36 -2.74
N GLU A 87 3.75 20.20 -2.94
CA GLU A 87 2.85 20.65 -1.87
C GLU A 87 2.11 19.48 -1.20
N VAL A 88 2.14 19.45 0.13
CA VAL A 88 1.49 18.41 0.94
C VAL A 88 0.01 18.73 1.12
N LYS A 89 -0.85 18.28 0.19
CA LYS A 89 -2.32 18.36 0.34
C LYS A 89 -2.90 17.33 1.34
N PHE A 90 -2.07 16.59 2.06
CA PHE A 90 -2.50 15.49 2.96
C PHE A 90 -2.78 15.90 4.41
N LEU A 91 -2.72 17.18 4.76
CA LEU A 91 -2.77 17.63 6.16
C LEU A 91 -4.16 17.81 6.79
N ALA A 92 -5.25 17.41 6.13
CA ALA A 92 -6.58 17.63 6.71
C ALA A 92 -7.55 16.46 6.48
N CYS A 93 -7.39 15.38 7.24
CA CYS A 93 -8.56 14.71 7.77
C CYS A 93 -8.77 15.27 9.18
N LYS A 94 -9.60 16.31 9.31
CA LYS A 94 -10.07 16.80 10.62
C LYS A 94 -10.97 15.71 11.22
N CYS A 95 -10.38 14.71 11.86
CA CYS A 95 -11.13 13.84 12.75
C CYS A 95 -11.34 14.62 14.05
N ASN A 96 -12.52 15.23 14.22
CA ASN A 96 -12.90 16.03 15.40
C ASN A 96 -12.85 15.23 16.73
N HIS A 97 -12.53 13.94 16.70
CA HIS A 97 -12.52 13.06 17.87
C HIS A 97 -11.16 12.97 18.58
N CYS A 98 -10.06 13.39 17.94
CA CYS A 98 -8.70 13.29 18.53
C CYS A 98 -8.15 14.58 19.14
N TYR A 99 -8.87 15.71 19.08
CA TYR A 99 -8.40 17.00 19.64
C TYR A 99 -8.89 17.27 21.08
N SER A 100 -9.50 16.28 21.73
CA SER A 100 -9.97 16.40 23.11
C SER A 100 -9.40 15.29 23.96
N ARG A 101 -8.11 15.43 24.31
CA ARG A 101 -7.48 14.89 25.51
C ARG A 101 -6.11 15.52 25.71
#